data_AF-A0A7C4RB60-F1
#
_entry.id   AF-A0A7C4RB60-F1
#
_cell.length_a   1.000
_cell.length_b   1.000
_cell.length_c   1.000
_cell.angle_alpha   90.00
_cell.angle_beta   90.00
_cell.angle_gamma   90.00
#
_symmetry.space_group_name_H-M   'P 1'
#
loop_
_entity.id
_entity.type
_entity.pdbx_description
1 polymer ?
#
loop_
_entity_poly.entity_id
_entity_poly.type
_entity_poly.pdbx_seq_one_letter_code
_entity_poly.pdbx_strand_id
1 'polypeptide(L)'
;MSWLAVFQIDVLSLFVWSVIVACVMSAVIVTYNIARKILSLSTEKPSPSFSSKEKEYFISIDVSDALSLYNQAQNFFERGEYKNVVQYCYNAIKDIFVKVLSHFNIFSEDLNIVDMSYIVQVKGVRVSFIDHVQHVNFIRLRMIVGQAVSKDEVSWVLKTCKAIIDMSKELPIVL
;
A
#
# COMPACT_ATOMS: atom_id res chain seq x y z
N MET A 1 28.30 61.42 -36.84
CA MET A 1 27.58 61.55 -35.55
C MET A 1 26.37 60.63 -35.64
N SER A 2 26.10 59.65 -34.81
CA SER A 2 26.65 59.27 -33.50
C SER A 2 26.22 57.81 -33.22
N TRP A 3 27.19 56.91 -33.13
CA TRP A 3 27.03 55.48 -32.79
C TRP A 3 26.86 55.26 -31.27
N LEU A 4 26.01 56.06 -30.61
CA LEU A 4 25.86 56.03 -29.14
C LEU A 4 24.38 55.89 -28.73
N ALA A 5 23.67 54.94 -29.35
CA ALA A 5 22.32 54.57 -28.97
C ALA A 5 22.18 53.06 -28.72
N VAL A 6 23.22 52.46 -28.14
CA VAL A 6 23.19 51.07 -27.68
C VAL A 6 23.75 51.08 -26.26
N PHE A 7 22.96 50.59 -25.31
CA PHE A 7 23.29 50.40 -23.88
C PHE A 7 23.05 51.59 -22.92
N GLN A 8 21.82 52.09 -22.84
CA GLN A 8 21.25 52.38 -21.51
C GLN A 8 20.62 51.09 -20.98
N ILE A 9 21.45 50.20 -20.40
CA ILE A 9 20.89 49.13 -19.57
C ILE A 9 20.44 49.82 -18.29
N ASP A 10 19.13 49.81 -18.07
CA ASP A 10 18.51 50.34 -16.87
C ASP A 10 19.12 49.66 -15.64
N VAL A 11 19.68 50.43 -14.71
CA VAL A 11 20.35 49.91 -13.50
C VAL A 11 19.39 49.02 -12.70
N LEU A 12 18.08 49.33 -12.76
CA LEU A 12 17.02 48.51 -12.19
C LEU A 12 16.95 47.11 -12.84
N SER A 13 17.10 47.03 -14.15
CA SER A 13 17.08 45.75 -14.89
C SER A 13 18.24 44.85 -14.46
N LEU A 14 19.46 45.40 -14.34
CA LEU A 14 20.62 44.65 -13.85
C LEU A 14 20.43 44.15 -12.42
N PHE A 15 19.78 44.93 -11.56
CA PHE A 15 19.48 44.53 -10.20
C PHE A 15 18.43 43.41 -10.14
N VAL A 16 17.38 43.49 -10.96
CA VAL A 16 16.35 42.45 -11.02
C VAL A 16 16.96 41.13 -11.53
N TRP A 17 17.80 41.19 -12.58
CA TRP A 17 18.48 40.00 -13.10
C TRP A 17 19.45 39.39 -12.10
N SER A 18 20.19 40.18 -11.32
CA SER A 18 21.11 39.64 -10.31
C SER A 18 20.38 38.94 -9.16
N VAL A 19 19.23 39.48 -8.73
CA VAL A 19 18.36 38.83 -7.72
C VAL A 19 17.78 37.52 -8.25
N ILE A 20 17.29 37.50 -9.49
CA ILE A 20 16.75 36.27 -10.11
C ILE A 20 17.84 35.19 -10.19
N VAL A 21 19.04 35.55 -10.66
CA VAL A 21 20.17 34.60 -10.76
C VAL A 21 20.55 34.09 -9.38
N ALA A 22 20.61 34.95 -8.35
CA ALA A 22 20.90 34.53 -6.98
C ALA A 22 19.85 33.56 -6.42
N CYS A 23 18.56 33.80 -6.69
CA CYS A 23 17.48 32.91 -6.29
C CYS A 23 17.56 31.54 -6.99
N VAL A 24 17.82 31.52 -8.30
CA VAL A 24 17.96 30.27 -9.06
C VAL A 24 19.17 29.47 -8.58
N MET A 25 20.32 30.12 -8.39
CA MET A 25 21.52 29.45 -7.89
C MET A 25 21.31 28.88 -6.48
N SER A 26 20.61 29.61 -5.61
CA SER A 26 20.26 29.12 -4.27
C SER A 26 19.35 27.89 -4.34
N ALA A 27 18.33 27.89 -5.20
CA ALA A 27 17.43 26.76 -5.39
C ALA A 27 18.17 25.51 -5.93
N VAL A 28 19.12 25.70 -6.86
CA VAL A 28 19.97 24.63 -7.40
C VAL A 28 20.89 24.06 -6.33
N ILE A 29 21.51 24.90 -5.49
CA ILE A 29 22.36 24.44 -4.39
C ILE A 29 21.54 23.63 -3.37
N VAL A 30 20.33 24.07 -3.05
CA VAL A 30 19.44 23.35 -2.12
C VAL A 30 19.01 22.01 -2.69
N THR A 31 18.56 21.96 -3.95
CA THR A 31 18.19 20.68 -4.60
C THR A 31 19.38 19.74 -4.75
N TYR A 32 20.58 20.25 -5.06
CA TYR A 32 21.81 19.46 -5.10
C TYR A 32 22.17 18.89 -3.72
N ASN A 33 22.07 19.68 -2.65
CA ASN A 33 22.36 19.21 -1.29
C ASN A 33 21.35 18.17 -0.81
N ILE A 34 20.07 18.32 -1.15
CA ILE A 34 19.03 17.32 -0.86
C ILE A 34 19.31 16.02 -1.62
N ALA A 35 19.59 16.10 -2.93
CA ALA A 35 19.92 14.93 -3.75
C ALA A 35 21.18 14.21 -3.24
N ARG A 36 22.22 14.97 -2.84
CA ARG A 36 23.45 14.42 -2.25
C ARG A 36 23.17 13.71 -0.93
N LYS A 37 22.28 14.24 -0.08
CA LYS A 37 21.89 13.62 1.20
C LYS A 37 21.12 12.32 0.97
N ILE A 38 20.23 12.28 -0.03
CA ILE A 38 19.49 11.08 -0.43
C ILE A 38 20.45 10.01 -0.99
N LEU A 39 21.42 10.40 -1.81
CA LEU A 39 22.45 9.50 -2.34
C LEU A 39 23.36 8.94 -1.23
N SER A 40 23.74 9.74 -0.24
CA SER A 40 24.55 9.24 0.89
C SER A 40 23.79 8.25 1.77
N LEU A 41 22.47 8.39 1.89
CA LEU A 41 21.59 7.43 2.58
C LEU A 41 21.42 6.12 1.80
N SER A 42 21.63 6.15 0.48
CA SER A 42 21.50 4.97 -0.39
C SER A 42 22.80 4.17 -0.51
N THR A 43 23.96 4.76 -0.18
CA THR A 43 25.29 4.12 -0.30
C THR A 43 25.85 3.50 0.98
N GLU A 44 25.10 3.53 2.10
CA GLU A 44 25.47 2.74 3.27
C GLU A 44 25.16 1.26 2.98
N LYS A 45 26.15 0.55 2.44
CA LYS A 45 26.16 -0.93 2.42
C LYS A 45 25.80 -1.41 3.83
N PRO A 46 24.85 -2.34 4.01
CA PRO A 46 24.65 -2.93 5.31
C PRO A 46 25.95 -3.63 5.70
N SER A 47 26.61 -3.09 6.72
CA SER A 47 27.57 -3.83 7.53
C SER A 47 26.90 -5.14 7.98
N PRO A 48 27.64 -6.27 8.02
CA PRO A 48 27.04 -7.54 8.39
C PRO A 48 26.55 -7.43 9.82
N SER A 49 25.24 -7.23 9.97
CA SER A 49 24.58 -7.19 11.27
C SER A 49 24.77 -8.55 11.92
N PHE A 50 25.18 -8.51 13.17
CA PHE A 50 25.22 -9.66 14.05
C PHE A 50 23.91 -10.43 13.90
N SER A 51 24.01 -11.67 13.43
CA SER A 51 22.95 -12.66 13.43
C SER A 51 22.60 -13.01 14.88
N SER A 52 21.87 -12.13 15.56
CA SER A 52 20.86 -12.60 16.49
C SER A 52 19.84 -13.31 15.62
N LYS A 53 19.77 -14.64 15.71
CA LYS A 53 18.64 -15.40 15.18
C LYS A 53 17.37 -14.81 15.83
N GLU A 54 16.75 -13.83 15.16
CA GLU A 54 15.38 -13.42 15.47
C GLU A 54 14.58 -14.71 15.44
N LYS A 55 14.04 -15.10 16.60
CA LYS A 55 13.17 -16.26 16.66
C LYS A 55 11.89 -15.83 15.92
N GLU A 56 11.73 -16.30 14.69
CA GLU A 56 10.48 -16.13 13.97
C GLU A 56 9.40 -16.95 14.69
N TYR A 57 8.38 -16.25 15.19
CA TYR A 57 7.19 -16.88 15.77
C TYR A 57 6.14 -16.98 14.67
N PHE A 58 5.36 -18.06 14.66
CA PHE A 58 4.29 -18.25 13.68
C PHE A 58 2.95 -18.36 14.39
N ILE A 59 1.93 -17.69 13.85
CA ILE A 59 0.52 -17.89 14.22
C ILE A 59 -0.07 -18.85 13.22
N SER A 60 -0.67 -19.94 13.70
CA SER A 60 -1.51 -20.80 12.89
C SER A 60 -2.96 -20.33 12.97
N ILE A 61 -3.59 -20.10 11.81
CA ILE A 61 -4.97 -19.64 11.70
C ILE A 61 -5.83 -20.75 11.13
N ASP A 62 -6.98 -21.03 11.76
CA ASP A 62 -8.00 -21.88 11.18
C ASP A 62 -8.77 -21.15 10.07
N VAL A 63 -8.52 -21.57 8.83
CA VAL A 63 -9.10 -20.98 7.63
C VAL A 63 -10.35 -21.71 7.11
N SER A 64 -10.90 -22.65 7.88
CA SER A 64 -12.05 -23.48 7.46
C SER A 64 -13.29 -22.65 7.05
N ASP A 65 -13.69 -21.67 7.87
CA ASP A 65 -14.83 -20.80 7.56
C ASP A 65 -14.56 -19.91 6.34
N ALA A 66 -13.37 -19.32 6.25
CA ALA A 66 -12.95 -18.54 5.09
C ALA A 66 -12.96 -19.36 3.79
N LEU A 67 -12.56 -20.64 3.85
CA LEU A 67 -12.67 -21.57 2.70
C LEU A 67 -14.12 -21.87 2.34
N SER A 68 -15.01 -22.03 3.31
CA SER A 68 -16.44 -22.22 3.06
C SER A 68 -17.04 -21.00 2.34
N LEU A 69 -16.72 -19.79 2.79
CA LEU A 69 -17.13 -18.55 2.15
C LEU A 69 -16.56 -18.40 0.73
N TYR A 70 -15.30 -18.79 0.52
CA TYR A 70 -14.68 -18.82 -0.80
C TYR A 70 -15.39 -19.78 -1.76
N ASN A 71 -15.72 -20.99 -1.31
CA ASN A 71 -16.42 -21.97 -2.14
C ASN A 71 -17.81 -21.45 -2.57
N GLN A 72 -18.50 -20.73 -1.68
CA GLN A 72 -19.75 -20.06 -2.02
C GLN A 72 -19.53 -18.95 -3.06
N ALA A 73 -18.47 -18.14 -2.91
CA ALA A 73 -18.09 -17.14 -3.90
C ALA A 73 -17.82 -17.75 -5.28
N GLN A 74 -17.19 -18.93 -5.35
CA GLN A 74 -16.95 -19.64 -6.60
C GLN A 74 -18.26 -20.07 -7.28
N ASN A 75 -19.22 -20.60 -6.51
CA ASN A 75 -20.54 -20.95 -7.04
C ASN A 75 -21.29 -19.73 -7.60
N PHE A 76 -21.18 -18.57 -6.95
CA PHE A 76 -21.78 -17.32 -7.47
C PHE A 76 -21.08 -16.83 -8.74
N PHE A 77 -19.78 -17.04 -8.87
CA PHE A 77 -19.03 -16.66 -10.05
C PHE A 77 -19.49 -17.42 -11.29
N GLU A 78 -19.75 -18.73 -11.14
CA GLU A 78 -20.27 -19.58 -12.21
C GLU A 78 -21.67 -19.15 -12.68
N ARG A 79 -22.46 -18.56 -11.77
CA ARG A 79 -23.81 -18.02 -12.05
C ARG A 79 -23.80 -16.59 -12.59
N GLY A 80 -22.64 -15.95 -12.68
CA GLY A 80 -22.52 -14.55 -13.09
C GLY A 80 -22.96 -13.53 -12.03
N GLU A 81 -23.14 -13.96 -10.77
CA GLU A 81 -23.59 -13.11 -9.66
C GLU A 81 -22.43 -12.35 -9.01
N TYR A 82 -21.79 -11.46 -9.77
CA TYR A 82 -20.52 -10.83 -9.39
C TYR A 82 -20.54 -10.06 -8.06
N LYS A 83 -21.68 -9.45 -7.71
CA LYS A 83 -21.83 -8.73 -6.43
C LYS A 83 -21.67 -9.67 -5.24
N ASN A 84 -22.23 -10.87 -5.35
CA ASN A 84 -22.13 -11.88 -4.31
C ASN A 84 -20.70 -12.42 -4.25
N VAL A 85 -20.03 -12.64 -5.38
CA VAL A 85 -18.63 -13.08 -5.40
C VAL A 85 -17.73 -12.14 -4.59
N VAL A 86 -17.79 -10.84 -4.87
CA VAL A 86 -16.96 -9.85 -4.18
C VAL A 86 -17.32 -9.74 -2.70
N GLN A 87 -18.61 -9.79 -2.36
CA GLN A 87 -19.04 -9.72 -0.96
C GLN A 87 -18.61 -10.94 -0.14
N TYR A 88 -18.71 -12.15 -0.70
CA TYR A 88 -18.27 -13.37 -0.02
C TYR A 88 -16.74 -13.43 0.10
N CYS A 89 -16.00 -13.03 -0.93
CA CYS A 89 -14.54 -12.91 -0.85
C CYS A 89 -14.10 -11.90 0.22
N TYR A 90 -14.79 -10.74 0.29
CA TYR A 90 -14.55 -9.75 1.33
C TYR A 90 -14.78 -10.33 2.73
N ASN A 91 -15.88 -11.07 2.93
CA ASN A 91 -16.19 -11.68 4.21
C ASN A 91 -15.19 -12.78 4.59
N ALA A 92 -14.70 -13.57 3.62
CA ALA A 92 -13.68 -14.58 3.85
C ALA A 92 -12.35 -13.95 4.33
N ILE A 93 -11.94 -12.84 3.70
CA ILE A 93 -10.75 -12.09 4.13
C ILE A 93 -10.98 -11.46 5.51
N LYS A 94 -12.18 -10.95 5.78
CA LYS A 94 -12.54 -10.41 7.10
C LYS A 94 -12.45 -11.48 8.19
N ASP A 95 -12.97 -12.68 7.95
CA ASP A 95 -12.90 -13.82 8.88
C ASP A 95 -11.45 -14.13 9.29
N ILE A 96 -10.53 -14.19 8.31
CA ILE A 96 -9.10 -14.38 8.57
C ILE A 96 -8.57 -13.30 9.52
N PHE A 97 -8.85 -12.04 9.22
CA PHE A 97 -8.33 -10.94 10.04
C PHE A 97 -8.93 -10.93 11.45
N VAL A 98 -10.21 -11.27 11.61
CA VAL A 98 -10.83 -11.43 12.93
C VAL A 98 -10.08 -12.50 13.73
N LYS A 99 -9.80 -13.66 13.12
CA LYS A 99 -9.05 -14.75 13.77
C LYS A 99 -7.63 -14.32 14.13
N VAL A 100 -6.91 -13.67 13.22
CA VAL A 100 -5.57 -13.12 13.51
C VAL A 100 -5.60 -12.14 14.68
N LEU A 101 -6.55 -11.20 14.69
CA LEU A 101 -6.67 -10.20 15.75
C LEU A 101 -7.10 -10.80 17.09
N SER A 102 -7.85 -11.90 17.08
CA SER A 102 -8.22 -12.63 18.29
C SER A 102 -7.02 -13.19 19.06
N HIS A 103 -5.92 -13.57 18.37
CA HIS A 103 -4.67 -13.97 19.03
C HIS A 103 -4.04 -12.84 19.86
N PHE A 104 -4.39 -11.58 19.56
CA PHE A 104 -3.94 -10.41 20.28
C PHE A 104 -5.00 -9.87 21.25
N ASN A 105 -6.09 -10.61 21.49
CA ASN A 105 -7.26 -10.18 22.28
C ASN A 105 -7.88 -8.86 21.78
N ILE A 106 -7.87 -8.64 20.45
CA ILE A 106 -8.49 -7.46 19.83
C ILE A 106 -9.84 -7.86 19.22
N PHE A 107 -10.91 -7.29 19.74
CA PHE A 107 -12.25 -7.40 19.17
C PHE A 107 -12.39 -6.44 17.98
N SER A 108 -12.78 -6.97 16.82
CA SER A 108 -12.73 -6.25 15.55
C SER A 108 -14.00 -6.36 14.71
N GLU A 109 -15.13 -6.72 15.31
CA GLU A 109 -16.40 -7.01 14.60
C GLU A 109 -16.85 -5.88 13.68
N ASP A 110 -16.71 -4.62 14.10
CA ASP A 110 -17.13 -3.44 13.33
C ASP A 110 -16.07 -2.92 12.35
N LEU A 111 -14.86 -3.45 12.38
CA LEU A 111 -13.78 -2.98 11.53
C LEU A 111 -13.95 -3.48 10.09
N ASN A 112 -13.52 -2.64 9.14
CA ASN A 112 -13.36 -3.06 7.75
C ASN A 112 -12.01 -3.77 7.55
N ILE A 113 -11.86 -4.52 6.46
CA ILE A 113 -10.64 -5.30 6.19
C ILE A 113 -9.37 -4.43 6.05
N VAL A 114 -9.50 -3.16 5.66
CA VAL A 114 -8.35 -2.25 5.54
C VAL A 114 -7.85 -1.85 6.92
N ASP A 115 -8.75 -1.45 7.83
CA ASP A 115 -8.41 -1.10 9.21
C ASP A 115 -7.82 -2.31 9.95
N MET A 116 -8.43 -3.48 9.78
CA MET A 116 -7.90 -4.73 10.33
C MET A 116 -6.49 -5.03 9.81
N SER A 117 -6.27 -4.87 8.50
CA SER A 117 -4.96 -5.14 7.89
C SER A 117 -3.87 -4.22 8.45
N TYR A 118 -4.20 -2.95 8.72
CA TYR A 118 -3.29 -2.00 9.36
C TYR A 118 -2.96 -2.42 10.79
N ILE A 119 -3.97 -2.80 11.59
CA ILE A 119 -3.75 -3.22 12.99
C ILE A 119 -2.87 -4.47 13.04
N VAL A 120 -3.11 -5.44 12.15
CA VAL A 120 -2.31 -6.66 12.04
C VAL A 120 -0.83 -6.35 11.76
N GLN A 121 -0.54 -5.39 10.87
CA GLN A 121 0.84 -4.94 10.63
C GLN A 121 1.46 -4.25 11.84
N VAL A 122 0.71 -3.39 12.53
CA VAL A 122 1.17 -2.70 13.76
C VAL A 122 1.49 -3.70 14.88
N LYS A 123 0.82 -4.86 14.89
CA LYS A 123 1.12 -5.97 15.81
C LYS A 123 2.32 -6.82 15.40
N GLY A 124 3.04 -6.44 14.34
CA GLY A 124 4.26 -7.12 13.92
C GLY A 124 4.03 -8.37 13.06
N VAL A 125 2.79 -8.64 12.64
CA VAL A 125 2.49 -9.75 11.73
C VAL A 125 2.91 -9.36 10.31
N ARG A 126 3.81 -10.13 9.69
CA ARG A 126 4.22 -9.86 8.31
C ARG A 126 3.20 -10.46 7.34
N VAL A 127 2.53 -9.58 6.62
CA VAL A 127 1.54 -9.91 5.59
C VAL A 127 1.95 -9.27 4.27
N SER A 128 2.10 -10.08 3.22
CA SER A 128 2.55 -9.65 1.88
C SER A 128 1.41 -9.21 0.95
N PHE A 129 0.16 -9.27 1.42
CA PHE A 129 -1.04 -9.11 0.60
C PHE A 129 -1.88 -7.87 0.96
N ILE A 130 -1.29 -6.88 1.62
CA ILE A 130 -1.98 -5.66 2.05
C ILE A 130 -2.54 -4.87 0.87
N ASP A 131 -1.73 -4.65 -0.17
CA ASP A 131 -2.16 -3.94 -1.37
C ASP A 131 -3.33 -4.66 -2.05
N HIS A 132 -3.31 -6.00 -2.03
CA HIS A 132 -4.40 -6.81 -2.54
C HIS A 132 -5.69 -6.63 -1.74
N VAL A 133 -5.61 -6.58 -0.41
CA VAL A 133 -6.75 -6.34 0.49
C VAL A 133 -7.37 -4.96 0.23
N GLN A 134 -6.54 -3.93 0.08
CA GLN A 134 -6.98 -2.59 -0.27
C GLN A 134 -7.71 -2.57 -1.61
N HIS A 135 -7.17 -3.25 -2.63
CA HIS A 135 -7.78 -3.33 -3.94
C HIS A 135 -9.13 -4.09 -3.90
N VAL A 136 -9.22 -5.20 -3.16
CA VAL A 136 -10.50 -5.90 -2.97
C VAL A 136 -11.55 -4.98 -2.32
N ASN A 137 -11.16 -4.22 -1.30
CA ASN A 137 -12.04 -3.23 -0.67
C ASN A 137 -12.48 -2.14 -1.66
N PHE A 138 -11.56 -1.65 -2.49
CA PHE A 138 -11.86 -0.66 -3.53
C PHE A 138 -12.89 -1.18 -4.54
N ILE A 139 -12.72 -2.40 -5.07
CA ILE A 139 -13.69 -3.02 -5.98
C ILE A 139 -15.06 -3.16 -5.29
N ARG A 140 -15.09 -3.62 -4.04
CA ARG A 140 -16.34 -3.74 -3.27
C ARG A 140 -17.04 -2.39 -3.12
N LEU A 141 -16.32 -1.33 -2.75
CA LEU A 141 -16.89 0.01 -2.60
C LEU A 141 -17.46 0.53 -3.92
N ARG A 142 -16.76 0.31 -5.04
CA ARG A 142 -17.27 0.63 -6.39
C ARG A 142 -18.61 -0.06 -6.67
N MET A 143 -18.73 -1.34 -6.31
CA MET A 143 -20.00 -2.07 -6.47
C MET A 143 -21.12 -1.53 -5.58
N ILE A 144 -20.81 -1.12 -4.35
CA ILE A 144 -21.79 -0.56 -3.41
C ILE A 144 -22.37 0.76 -3.95
N VAL A 145 -21.52 1.61 -4.54
CA VAL A 145 -21.97 2.87 -5.15
C VAL A 145 -22.59 2.69 -6.55
N GLY A 146 -22.81 1.44 -6.98
CA GLY A 146 -23.50 1.10 -8.23
C GLY A 146 -22.62 1.18 -9.49
N GLN A 147 -21.30 1.28 -9.36
CA GLN A 147 -20.42 1.19 -10.53
C GLN A 147 -20.33 -0.24 -11.06
N ALA A 148 -20.31 -0.36 -12.39
CA ALA A 148 -20.08 -1.63 -13.05
C ALA A 148 -18.66 -2.16 -12.74
N VAL A 149 -18.57 -3.48 -12.57
CA VAL A 149 -17.33 -4.22 -12.40
C VAL A 149 -17.29 -5.33 -13.42
N SER A 150 -16.15 -5.48 -14.09
CA SER A 150 -15.95 -6.46 -15.14
C SER A 150 -15.80 -7.88 -14.58
N LYS A 151 -16.06 -8.88 -15.41
CA LYS A 151 -15.83 -10.29 -15.07
C LYS A 151 -14.36 -10.55 -14.70
N ASP A 152 -13.42 -9.88 -15.36
CA ASP A 152 -11.98 -10.05 -15.12
C ASP A 152 -11.57 -9.49 -13.76
N GLU A 153 -12.08 -8.32 -13.37
CA GLU A 153 -11.88 -7.77 -12.03
C GLU A 153 -12.42 -8.73 -10.95
N VAL A 154 -13.60 -9.31 -11.17
CA VAL A 154 -14.21 -10.26 -10.21
C VAL A 154 -13.43 -11.58 -10.15
N SER A 155 -12.96 -12.08 -11.30
CA SER A 155 -12.07 -13.24 -11.40
C SER A 155 -10.76 -13.00 -10.64
N TRP A 156 -10.21 -11.79 -10.75
CA TRP A 156 -9.04 -11.37 -9.99
C TRP A 156 -9.34 -11.37 -8.48
N VAL A 157 -10.47 -10.81 -8.03
CA VAL A 157 -10.88 -10.84 -6.61
C VAL A 157 -10.96 -12.28 -6.08
N LEU A 158 -11.56 -13.19 -6.86
CA LEU A 158 -11.68 -14.60 -6.49
C LEU A 158 -10.29 -15.25 -6.30
N LYS A 159 -9.39 -15.08 -7.28
CA LYS A 159 -8.02 -15.63 -7.20
C LYS A 159 -7.24 -15.05 -6.03
N THR A 160 -7.34 -13.74 -5.82
CA THR A 160 -6.71 -13.02 -4.72
C THR A 160 -7.22 -13.51 -3.37
N CYS A 161 -8.54 -13.69 -3.21
CA CYS A 161 -9.13 -14.24 -2.00
C CYS A 161 -8.56 -15.61 -1.65
N LYS A 162 -8.47 -16.51 -2.65
CA LYS A 162 -7.87 -17.83 -2.46
C LYS A 162 -6.41 -17.76 -2.01
N ALA A 163 -5.61 -16.92 -2.67
CA ALA A 163 -4.22 -16.73 -2.32
C ALA A 163 -4.05 -16.20 -0.88
N ILE A 164 -4.87 -15.23 -0.47
CA ILE A 164 -4.85 -14.70 0.90
C ILE A 164 -5.19 -15.81 1.91
N ILE A 165 -6.23 -16.61 1.66
CA ILE A 165 -6.59 -17.75 2.50
C ILE A 165 -5.40 -18.71 2.66
N ASP A 166 -4.75 -19.08 1.55
CA ASP A 166 -3.65 -20.03 1.59
C ASP A 166 -2.40 -19.45 2.29
N MET A 167 -2.10 -18.17 2.09
CA MET A 167 -0.99 -17.47 2.77
C MET A 167 -1.26 -17.22 4.26
N SER A 168 -2.52 -17.20 4.70
CA SER A 168 -2.88 -16.85 6.08
C SER A 168 -2.87 -18.03 7.03
N LYS A 169 -2.69 -19.26 6.54
CA LYS A 169 -2.63 -20.47 7.37
C LYS A 169 -1.53 -20.42 8.43
N GLU A 170 -0.39 -19.85 8.05
CA GLU A 170 0.77 -19.66 8.91
C GLU A 170 1.33 -18.26 8.67
N LEU A 171 1.21 -17.39 9.68
CA LEU A 171 1.64 -16.00 9.60
C LEU A 171 2.83 -15.75 10.53
N PRO A 172 3.96 -15.25 10.00
CA PRO A 172 5.11 -14.91 10.83
C PRO A 172 4.87 -13.60 11.60
N ILE A 173 5.31 -13.58 12.87
CA ILE A 173 5.32 -12.42 13.75
C ILE A 173 6.77 -12.01 14.03
N VAL A 174 7.04 -10.71 13.94
CA VAL A 174 8.23 -10.09 14.51
C VAL A 174 7.81 -9.45 15.83
N LEU A 175 8.39 -9.94 16.94
CA LEU A 175 8.22 -9.39 18.29
C LEU A 175 9.39 -8.48 18.65
#